data_AF-A0A0K0DEW8-F1
#
_entry.id   AF-A0A0K0DEW8-F1
#
_cell.length_a   1.000
_cell.length_b   1.000
_cell.length_c   1.000
_cell.angle_alpha   90.00
_cell.angle_beta   90.00
_cell.angle_gamma   90.00
#
_symmetry.space_group_name_H-M   'P 1'
#
loop_
_entity.id
_entity.type
_entity.pdbx_description
1 polymer ?
#
loop_
_entity_poly.entity_id
_entity_poly.type
_entity_poly.pdbx_seq_one_letter_code
_entity_poly.pdbx_strand_id
1 'polypeptide(L)'
;MGTTMATNSLLERKGERIALIITKGFKDLLFIGNQTRPRIFDFDIKIPPVLYEEVVEVDERVVPFDESCRMGEIGREEKTSFRKVIVEKEPNDNDVRETLRSIRSKGINSIAVAFLHSFV
;
A
#
# COMPACT_ATOMS: atom_id res chain seq x y z
N MET A 1 29.16 -8.44 3.13
CA MET A 1 28.90 -9.54 4.09
C MET A 1 27.39 -9.76 4.14
N GLY A 2 26.90 -10.90 3.65
CA GLY A 2 25.47 -11.22 3.73
C GLY A 2 25.17 -11.87 5.09
N THR A 3 24.17 -11.37 5.82
CA THR A 3 23.73 -11.95 7.09
C THR A 3 22.30 -12.47 6.95
N THR A 4 21.97 -13.51 7.71
CA THR A 4 20.61 -14.08 7.77
C THR A 4 19.72 -13.38 8.80
N MET A 5 20.21 -12.33 9.46
CA MET A 5 19.48 -11.60 10.50
C MET A 5 18.11 -11.11 10.01
N ALA A 6 18.06 -10.46 8.83
CA ALA A 6 16.80 -9.93 8.30
C ALA A 6 15.77 -11.05 8.04
N THR A 7 16.21 -12.15 7.44
CA THR A 7 15.34 -13.30 7.16
C THR A 7 14.86 -13.97 8.45
N ASN A 8 15.75 -14.17 9.43
CA ASN A 8 15.38 -14.77 10.71
C ASN A 8 14.43 -13.87 11.50
N SER A 9 14.67 -12.55 11.54
CA SER A 9 13.75 -11.58 12.16
C SER A 9 12.37 -11.61 11.52
N LEU A 10 12.28 -11.75 10.19
CA LEU A 10 11.00 -11.87 9.49
C LEU A 10 10.27 -13.17 9.83
N LEU A 11 10.98 -14.31 9.81
CA LEU A 11 10.41 -15.62 10.13
C LEU A 11 9.98 -15.71 11.60
N GLU A 12 10.75 -15.13 12.51
CA GLU A 12 10.45 -15.07 13.94
C GLU A 12 9.46 -13.94 14.31
N ARG A 13 9.02 -13.14 13.32
CA ARG A 13 8.16 -11.96 13.53
C ARG A 13 8.71 -10.97 14.56
N LYS A 14 10.03 -10.84 14.64
CA LYS A 14 10.74 -9.88 15.48
C LYS A 14 11.04 -8.62 14.68
N GLY A 15 9.99 -7.88 14.36
CA GLY A 15 10.06 -6.59 13.68
C GLY A 15 9.52 -5.46 14.57
N GLU A 16 9.75 -4.22 14.12
CA GLU A 16 9.09 -3.06 14.70
C GLU A 16 7.59 -3.03 14.38
N ARG A 17 6.83 -2.33 15.21
CA ARG A 17 5.41 -2.07 14.96
C ARG A 17 5.26 -1.17 13.74
N ILE A 18 4.46 -1.59 12.76
CA ILE A 18 4.32 -0.90 11.47
C ILE A 18 2.85 -0.62 11.16
N ALA A 19 2.57 0.59 10.67
CA ALA A 19 1.31 0.92 9.99
C ALA A 19 1.50 0.95 8.47
N LEU A 20 0.50 0.48 7.74
CA LEU A 20 0.43 0.55 6.28
C LEU A 20 -0.37 1.78 5.85
N ILE A 21 0.20 2.58 4.97
CA ILE A 21 -0.46 3.70 4.29
C ILE A 21 -0.71 3.27 2.84
N ILE A 22 -1.96 3.31 2.42
CA ILE A 22 -2.40 2.80 1.12
C ILE A 22 -3.42 3.75 0.48
N THR A 23 -3.58 3.65 -0.83
CA THR A 23 -4.61 4.38 -1.59
C THR A 23 -6.01 4.04 -1.06
N LYS A 24 -6.88 5.03 -0.92
CA LYS A 24 -8.27 4.85 -0.48
C LYS A 24 -9.04 3.89 -1.40
N GLY A 25 -9.80 2.98 -0.78
CA GLY A 25 -10.52 1.89 -1.43
C GLY A 25 -9.70 0.60 -1.54
N PHE A 26 -8.44 0.58 -1.08
CA PHE A 26 -7.52 -0.56 -1.20
C PHE A 26 -7.01 -1.08 0.14
N LYS A 27 -7.63 -0.70 1.27
CA LYS A 27 -7.28 -1.15 2.62
C LYS A 27 -6.96 -2.65 2.72
N ASP A 28 -7.80 -3.48 2.12
CA ASP A 28 -7.72 -4.94 2.27
C ASP A 28 -6.82 -5.61 1.22
N LEU A 29 -6.18 -4.84 0.32
CA LEU A 29 -5.44 -5.39 -0.82
C LEU A 29 -4.34 -6.37 -0.38
N LEU A 30 -3.54 -6.00 0.64
CA LEU A 30 -2.48 -6.88 1.15
C LEU A 30 -3.00 -8.02 2.02
N PHE A 31 -4.19 -7.89 2.60
CA PHE A 31 -4.83 -8.98 3.34
C PHE A 31 -5.38 -10.05 2.38
N ILE A 32 -6.04 -9.61 1.30
CA ILE A 32 -6.54 -10.47 0.22
C ILE A 32 -5.37 -11.13 -0.52
N GLY A 33 -4.27 -10.40 -0.73
CA GLY A 33 -3.12 -10.87 -1.48
C GLY A 33 -3.49 -11.25 -2.92
N ASN A 34 -2.85 -12.29 -3.45
CA ASN A 34 -3.07 -12.74 -4.82
C ASN A 34 -4.06 -13.93 -4.93
N GLN A 35 -4.74 -14.27 -3.83
CA GLN A 35 -5.70 -15.38 -3.76
C GLN A 35 -5.14 -16.74 -4.26
N THR A 36 -3.81 -16.92 -4.28
CA THR A 36 -3.21 -18.18 -4.71
C THR A 36 -3.57 -19.27 -3.71
N ARG A 37 -4.17 -20.36 -4.19
CA ARG A 37 -4.51 -21.54 -3.39
C ARG A 37 -3.55 -22.68 -3.75
N PRO A 38 -2.55 -22.98 -2.91
CA PRO A 38 -1.64 -24.10 -3.16
C PRO A 38 -2.39 -25.44 -3.27
N ARG A 39 -3.51 -25.58 -2.56
CA ARG A 39 -4.43 -26.72 -2.64
C ARG A 39 -5.83 -26.19 -3.00
N ILE A 40 -6.17 -26.24 -4.28
CA ILE A 40 -7.40 -25.63 -4.83
C ILE A 40 -8.72 -26.24 -4.29
N PHE A 41 -8.68 -27.47 -3.80
CA PHE A 41 -9.86 -28.20 -3.28
C PHE A 41 -9.96 -28.22 -1.76
N ASP A 42 -9.04 -27.55 -1.05
CA ASP A 42 -9.07 -27.50 0.41
C ASP A 42 -10.19 -26.54 0.87
N PHE A 43 -11.09 -27.02 1.72
CA PHE A 43 -12.19 -26.22 2.27
C PHE A 43 -11.74 -25.36 3.45
N ASP A 44 -10.72 -25.79 4.19
CA ASP A 44 -10.14 -25.04 5.33
C ASP A 44 -8.87 -24.29 4.92
N ILE A 45 -9.04 -23.11 4.34
CA ILE A 45 -7.94 -22.30 3.81
C ILE A 45 -7.28 -21.54 4.96
N LYS A 46 -5.98 -21.79 5.16
CA LYS A 46 -5.15 -21.01 6.09
C LYS A 46 -4.53 -19.81 5.39
N ILE A 47 -5.02 -18.62 5.72
CA ILE A 47 -4.47 -17.35 5.24
C ILE A 47 -3.31 -16.94 6.17
N PRO A 48 -2.10 -16.67 5.66
CA PRO A 48 -1.01 -16.16 6.48
C PRO A 48 -1.38 -14.82 7.13
N PRO A 49 -0.99 -14.56 8.39
CA PRO A 49 -1.27 -13.28 9.02
C PRO A 49 -0.44 -12.17 8.41
N VAL A 50 -1.00 -10.96 8.36
CA VAL A 50 -0.33 -9.73 7.90
C VAL A 50 0.78 -9.28 8.87
N LEU A 51 1.64 -8.37 8.40
CA LEU A 51 2.77 -7.81 9.17
C LEU A 51 2.47 -6.43 9.78
N TYR A 52 1.50 -5.70 9.23
CA TYR A 52 1.10 -4.39 9.75
C TYR A 52 0.09 -4.55 10.90
N GLU A 53 0.07 -3.57 11.81
CA GLU A 53 -0.94 -3.50 12.88
C GLU A 53 -2.17 -2.67 12.48
N GLU A 54 -1.96 -1.66 11.65
CA GLU A 54 -3.00 -0.72 11.24
C GLU A 54 -2.86 -0.38 9.77
N VAL A 55 -3.99 -0.16 9.10
CA VAL A 55 -4.04 0.32 7.72
C VAL A 55 -4.74 1.67 7.69
N VAL A 56 -4.08 2.62 7.06
CA VAL A 56 -4.55 3.98 6.83
C VAL A 56 -4.73 4.20 5.35
N GLU A 57 -5.90 4.69 4.99
CA GLU A 57 -6.24 5.05 3.62
C GLU A 57 -6.01 6.54 3.40
N VAL A 58 -5.26 6.88 2.35
CA VAL A 58 -5.07 8.26 1.89
C VAL A 58 -5.89 8.45 0.63
N ASP A 59 -6.69 9.51 0.62
CA ASP A 59 -7.55 9.90 -0.49
C ASP A 59 -6.73 10.59 -1.60
N GLU A 60 -5.83 9.83 -2.21
CA GLU A 60 -5.04 10.19 -3.37
C GLU A 60 -5.32 9.21 -4.51
N ARG A 61 -5.09 9.62 -5.76
CA ARG A 61 -5.22 8.71 -6.89
C ARG A 61 -4.38 9.17 -8.08
N VAL A 62 -3.48 8.28 -8.50
CA VAL A 62 -2.70 8.39 -9.74
C VAL A 62 -3.11 7.27 -10.68
N VAL A 63 -3.27 7.57 -11.97
CA VAL A 63 -3.65 6.61 -13.01
C VAL A 63 -2.57 6.62 -14.11
N PRO A 64 -2.10 5.46 -14.60
CA PRO A 64 -1.27 5.40 -15.80
C PRO A 64 -1.98 6.06 -16.98
N PHE A 65 -1.28 6.91 -17.72
CA PHE A 65 -1.79 7.37 -19.00
C PHE A 65 -1.74 6.24 -20.03
N ASP A 66 -2.82 6.05 -20.78
CA ASP A 66 -2.93 5.12 -21.90
C ASP A 66 -3.74 5.81 -23.01
N GLU A 67 -3.23 5.79 -24.24
CA GLU A 67 -3.90 6.38 -25.42
C GLU A 67 -5.24 5.69 -25.74
N SER A 68 -5.40 4.43 -25.32
CA SER A 68 -6.63 3.66 -25.49
C SER A 68 -7.67 3.92 -24.39
N CYS A 69 -7.33 4.76 -23.39
CA CYS A 69 -8.23 5.08 -22.29
C CYS A 69 -9.51 5.74 -22.80
N ARG A 70 -10.65 5.11 -22.51
CA ARG A 70 -11.99 5.62 -22.87
C ARG A 70 -12.65 6.38 -21.73
N MET A 71 -11.98 6.50 -20.59
CA MET A 71 -12.44 7.36 -19.51
C MET A 71 -12.25 8.81 -19.97
N GLY A 72 -13.17 9.70 -19.58
CA GLY A 72 -13.11 11.11 -19.97
C GLY A 72 -11.93 11.86 -19.33
N GLU A 73 -12.05 13.18 -19.19
CA GLU A 73 -11.08 13.96 -18.41
C GLU A 73 -11.18 13.58 -16.93
N ILE A 74 -10.29 12.68 -16.47
CA ILE A 74 -10.25 12.16 -15.10
C ILE A 74 -9.46 13.10 -14.17
N GLY A 75 -8.53 13.89 -14.70
CA GLY A 75 -7.66 14.73 -13.88
C GLY A 75 -6.55 15.41 -14.67
N ARG A 76 -5.53 15.90 -13.95
CA ARG A 76 -4.40 16.61 -14.54
C ARG A 76 -3.40 15.61 -15.13
N GLU A 77 -3.06 15.77 -16.39
CA GLU A 77 -1.92 15.05 -16.99
C GLU A 77 -0.59 15.60 -16.47
N GLU A 78 0.28 14.70 -16.05
CA GLU A 78 1.63 15.02 -15.61
C GLU A 78 2.64 14.06 -16.24
N LYS A 79 3.82 14.58 -16.57
CA LYS A 79 4.90 13.79 -17.17
C LYS A 79 5.91 13.44 -16.08
N THR A 80 5.99 12.17 -15.72
CA THR A 80 7.05 11.66 -14.85
C THR A 80 8.29 11.32 -15.68
N SER A 81 9.35 10.89 -14.99
CA SER A 81 10.62 10.48 -15.62
C SER A 81 10.45 9.31 -16.59
N PHE A 82 9.44 8.45 -16.40
CA PHE A 82 9.29 7.21 -17.15
C PHE A 82 8.08 7.19 -18.08
N ARG A 83 6.96 7.80 -17.69
CA ARG A 83 5.73 7.80 -18.50
C ARG A 83 4.84 9.00 -18.18
N LYS A 84 3.76 9.15 -18.95
CA LYS A 84 2.70 10.08 -18.59
C LYS A 84 1.78 9.44 -17.54
N VAL A 85 1.28 10.25 -16.63
CA VAL A 85 0.30 9.87 -15.63
C VAL A 85 -0.82 10.89 -15.58
N ILE A 86 -1.96 10.47 -15.06
CA ILE A 86 -3.08 11.34 -14.74
C ILE A 86 -3.20 11.39 -13.22
N VAL A 87 -3.09 12.57 -12.66
CA VAL A 87 -3.37 12.83 -11.25
C VAL A 87 -4.87 13.14 -11.14
N GLU A 88 -5.64 12.14 -10.74
CA GLU A 88 -7.08 12.28 -10.48
C GLU A 88 -7.30 13.06 -9.18
N LYS A 89 -6.50 12.76 -8.15
CA LYS A 89 -6.64 13.39 -6.84
C LYS A 89 -5.33 13.50 -6.10
N GLU A 90 -5.02 14.72 -5.66
CA GLU A 90 -3.87 15.01 -4.80
C GLU A 90 -4.23 14.73 -3.33
N PRO A 91 -3.29 14.18 -2.53
CA PRO A 91 -3.50 13.98 -1.10
C PRO A 91 -3.66 15.32 -0.37
N ASN A 92 -4.54 15.35 0.63
CA ASN A 92 -4.63 16.49 1.54
C ASN A 92 -3.57 16.39 2.64
N ASP A 93 -2.58 17.30 2.59
CA ASP A 93 -1.48 17.38 3.55
C ASP A 93 -1.94 17.45 5.02
N ASN A 94 -3.03 18.15 5.32
CA ASN A 94 -3.51 18.31 6.69
C ASN A 94 -4.06 16.98 7.22
N ASP A 95 -4.89 16.31 6.43
CA ASP A 95 -5.50 15.02 6.79
C ASP A 95 -4.43 13.94 6.97
N VAL A 96 -3.43 13.92 6.09
CA VAL A 96 -2.28 12.99 6.20
C VAL A 96 -1.50 13.26 7.47
N ARG A 97 -1.19 14.53 7.79
CA ARG A 97 -0.46 14.89 9.02
C ARG A 97 -1.21 14.52 10.28
N GLU A 98 -2.52 14.76 10.33
CA GLU A 98 -3.36 14.35 11.47
C GLU A 98 -3.35 12.84 11.65
N THR A 99 -3.46 12.10 10.55
CA THR A 99 -3.43 10.65 10.59
C THR A 99 -2.08 10.10 11.07
N LEU A 100 -0.97 10.67 10.58
CA LEU A 100 0.38 10.31 11.05
C LEU A 100 0.57 10.61 12.54
N ARG A 101 0.01 11.71 13.05
CA ARG A 101 0.02 12.01 14.50
C ARG A 101 -0.76 10.98 15.31
N SER A 102 -1.90 10.52 14.78
CA SER A 102 -2.71 9.46 15.39
C SER A 102 -1.97 8.12 15.43
N ILE A 103 -1.27 7.74 14.36
CA ILE A 103 -0.44 6.52 14.33
C ILE A 103 0.67 6.61 15.38
N ARG A 104 1.35 7.76 15.44
CA ARG A 104 2.44 7.99 16.39
C ARG A 104 1.96 7.97 17.84
N SER A 105 0.77 8.50 18.14
CA SER A 105 0.21 8.47 19.51
C SER A 105 -0.12 7.05 19.99
N LYS A 106 -0.39 6.13 19.06
CA LYS A 106 -0.55 4.68 19.34
C LYS A 106 0.78 3.95 19.54
N GLY A 107 1.91 4.66 19.48
CA GLY A 107 3.26 4.12 19.68
C GLY A 107 3.81 3.35 18.47
N ILE A 108 3.27 3.58 17.28
CA ILE A 108 3.80 3.04 16.02
C ILE A 108 4.78 4.07 15.46
N ASN A 109 6.07 3.70 15.38
CA ASN A 109 7.13 4.58 14.90
C ASN A 109 7.60 4.27 13.47
N SER A 110 7.09 3.21 12.87
CA SER A 110 7.44 2.78 11.51
C SER A 110 6.20 2.74 10.62
N ILE A 111 6.35 3.18 9.38
CA ILE A 111 5.28 3.21 8.39
C ILE A 111 5.77 2.63 7.06
N ALA A 112 4.87 1.96 6.35
CA ALA A 112 5.06 1.54 4.97
C ALA A 112 4.06 2.29 4.09
N VAL A 113 4.52 2.88 2.99
CA VAL A 113 3.66 3.60 2.03
C VAL A 113 3.59 2.81 0.73
N ALA A 114 2.39 2.44 0.32
CA ALA A 114 2.14 1.65 -0.89
C ALA A 114 0.96 2.24 -1.65
N PHE A 115 1.21 3.28 -2.44
CA PHE A 115 0.20 3.87 -3.32
C PHE A 115 0.11 3.14 -4.65
N LEU A 116 -1.08 3.15 -5.25
CA LEU A 116 -1.27 2.59 -6.57
C LEU A 116 -0.41 3.34 -7.58
N HIS A 117 0.26 2.56 -8.43
CA HIS A 117 1.08 3.10 -9.50
C HIS A 117 2.20 4.05 -9.02
N SER A 118 2.69 3.91 -7.78
CA SER A 118 3.78 4.74 -7.25
C SER A 118 5.15 4.50 -7.91
N PHE A 119 5.29 3.47 -8.74
CA PHE A 119 6.55 3.05 -9.37
C PHE A 119 6.93 3.86 -10.63
N VAL A 120 6.25 4.98 -10.86
CA VAL A 120 5.94 5.50 -12.20
C VAL A 120 6.41 6.92 -12.35
#